data_AF-B0E545-F1
#
_entry.id   AF-B0E545-F1
#
_cell.length_a   1.000
_cell.length_b   1.000
_cell.length_c   1.000
_cell.angle_alpha   90.00
_cell.angle_beta   90.00
_cell.angle_gamma   90.00
#
_symmetry.space_group_name_H-M   'P 1'
#
loop_
_entity.id
_entity.type
_entity.pdbx_description
1 polymer ?
#
loop_
_entity_poly.entity_id
_entity_poly.type
_entity_poly.pdbx_seq_one_letter_code
_entity_poly.pdbx_strand_id
1 'polypeptide(L)'
;LRIPRWSEEVQLLKEEMRRVRKTLDWEARQWEGCTESWTVNAAVTEGIKGYATRQAQVRRDLLAHFTRMWDKPLVPVVNDEDSGEAPLTALDPSLEMLVEEED
;
A
#
# COMPACT_ATOMS: atom_id res chain seq x y z
N LEU A 1 -8.20 -21.10 24.09
CA LEU A 1 -6.94 -21.28 23.33
C LEU A 1 -6.58 -19.93 22.75
N ARG A 2 -5.47 -19.34 23.19
CA ARG A 2 -5.06 -17.98 22.81
C ARG A 2 -4.28 -18.11 21.49
N ILE A 3 -4.88 -17.65 20.39
CA ILE A 3 -4.18 -17.50 19.12
C ILE A 3 -3.05 -16.47 19.37
N PRO A 4 -1.80 -16.73 18.97
CA PRO A 4 -0.77 -15.71 19.10
C PRO A 4 -1.21 -14.47 18.31
N ARG A 5 -1.26 -13.29 18.94
CA ARG A 5 -1.72 -12.03 18.33
C ARG A 5 -1.13 -11.80 16.93
N TRP A 6 0.13 -12.17 16.75
CA TRP A 6 0.83 -12.15 15.48
C TRP A 6 0.14 -12.93 14.35
N SER A 7 -0.47 -14.09 14.63
CA SER A 7 -1.21 -14.86 13.63
C SER A 7 -2.50 -14.14 13.21
N GLU A 8 -3.18 -13.48 14.14
CA GLU A 8 -4.39 -12.69 13.84
C GLU A 8 -4.03 -11.48 12.98
N GLU A 9 -2.97 -10.75 13.32
CA GLU A 9 -2.47 -9.60 12.55
C GLU A 9 -2.06 -10.00 11.13
N VAL A 10 -1.37 -11.13 10.95
CA VAL A 10 -1.03 -11.66 9.62
C VAL A 10 -2.27 -12.01 8.80
N GLN A 11 -3.31 -12.57 9.43
CA GLN A 11 -4.57 -12.87 8.75
C GLN A 11 -5.31 -11.60 8.35
N LEU A 12 -5.37 -10.60 9.23
CA LEU A 12 -5.98 -9.30 8.94
C LEU A 12 -5.27 -8.60 7.79
N LEU A 13 -3.93 -8.60 7.79
CA LEU A 13 -3.13 -8.02 6.71
C LEU A 13 -3.44 -8.70 5.37
N LYS A 14 -3.46 -10.04 5.32
CA LYS A 14 -3.79 -10.79 4.09
C LYS A 14 -5.19 -10.46 3.58
N GLU A 15 -6.15 -10.32 4.47
CA GLU A 15 -7.51 -9.94 4.11
C GLU A 15 -7.57 -8.50 3.57
N GLU A 16 -6.84 -7.57 4.17
CA GLU A 16 -6.79 -6.20 3.68
C GLU A 16 -6.12 -6.11 2.29
N MET A 17 -5.04 -6.84 2.09
CA MET A 17 -4.40 -6.98 0.76
C MET A 17 -5.42 -7.49 -0.28
N ARG A 18 -6.21 -8.50 0.07
CA ARG A 18 -7.27 -9.03 -0.80
C ARG A 18 -8.36 -7.98 -1.08
N ARG A 19 -8.78 -7.22 -0.06
CA ARG A 19 -9.78 -6.14 -0.19
C ARG A 19 -9.30 -5.03 -1.11
N VAL A 20 -8.08 -4.53 -0.92
CA VAL A 20 -7.49 -3.49 -1.75
C VAL A 20 -7.46 -3.90 -3.22
N ARG A 21 -7.01 -5.13 -3.54
CA ARG A 21 -7.04 -5.63 -4.93
C ARG A 21 -8.46 -5.64 -5.50
N LYS A 22 -9.43 -6.14 -4.73
CA LYS A 22 -10.84 -6.22 -5.17
C LYS A 22 -11.44 -4.83 -5.41
N THR A 23 -11.13 -3.86 -4.55
CA THR A 23 -11.58 -2.47 -4.71
C THR A 23 -11.01 -1.84 -5.96
N LEU A 24 -9.70 -1.98 -6.21
CA LEU A 24 -9.05 -1.42 -7.40
C LEU A 24 -9.61 -2.01 -8.71
N ASP A 25 -9.83 -3.32 -8.76
CA ASP A 25 -10.47 -3.98 -9.91
C ASP A 25 -11.92 -3.50 -10.12
N TRP A 26 -12.71 -3.41 -9.04
CA TRP A 26 -14.07 -2.90 -9.13
C TRP A 26 -14.10 -1.44 -9.61
N GLU A 27 -13.28 -0.55 -9.06
CA GLU A 27 -13.22 0.85 -9.49
C GLU A 27 -12.78 0.98 -10.96
N ALA A 28 -11.81 0.18 -11.41
CA ALA A 28 -11.40 0.19 -12.82
C ALA A 28 -12.58 -0.12 -13.75
N ARG A 29 -13.39 -1.13 -13.41
CA ARG A 29 -14.60 -1.49 -14.18
C ARG A 29 -15.67 -0.39 -14.13
N GLN A 30 -15.82 0.29 -12.99
CA GLN A 30 -16.73 1.43 -12.89
C GLN A 30 -16.34 2.54 -13.87
N TRP A 31 -15.05 2.90 -13.92
CA TRP A 31 -14.56 3.91 -14.87
C TRP A 31 -14.76 3.52 -16.33
N GLU A 32 -14.59 2.24 -16.67
CA GLU A 32 -14.86 1.74 -18.02
C GLU A 32 -16.35 1.87 -18.39
N GLY A 33 -17.25 1.51 -17.47
CA GLY A 33 -18.70 1.65 -17.66
C GLY A 33 -19.19 3.10 -17.69
N CYS A 34 -18.51 4.04 -17.03
CA CYS A 34 -18.90 5.46 -17.03
C CYS A 34 -18.87 6.09 -18.44
N THR A 35 -18.06 5.56 -19.36
CA THR A 35 -17.90 6.10 -20.72
C THR A 35 -19.17 6.06 -21.58
N GLU A 36 -20.15 5.22 -21.20
CA GLU A 36 -21.39 5.00 -21.95
C GLU A 36 -22.51 5.98 -21.58
N SER A 37 -22.45 6.61 -20.40
CA SER A 37 -23.62 7.29 -19.81
C SER A 37 -23.70 8.80 -20.04
N TRP A 38 -22.61 9.46 -20.44
CA TRP A 38 -22.55 10.93 -20.48
C TRP A 38 -22.54 11.46 -21.92
N THR A 39 -23.69 12.00 -22.35
CA THR A 39 -23.84 12.70 -23.64
C THR A 39 -24.24 14.15 -23.39
N VAL A 40 -23.28 15.06 -23.51
CA VAL A 40 -23.49 16.52 -23.33
C VAL A 40 -23.15 17.26 -24.64
N ASN A 41 -21.89 17.20 -25.07
CA ASN A 41 -21.39 17.69 -26.36
C ASN A 41 -20.25 16.76 -26.79
N ALA A 42 -20.03 16.56 -28.11
CA ALA A 42 -19.00 15.67 -28.64
C ALA A 42 -17.59 15.92 -28.04
N ALA A 43 -17.14 17.17 -27.95
CA ALA A 43 -15.81 17.49 -27.42
C ALA A 43 -15.69 17.19 -25.92
N VAL A 44 -16.74 17.47 -25.15
CA VAL A 44 -16.80 17.18 -23.71
C VAL A 44 -16.85 15.66 -23.48
N THR A 45 -17.61 14.95 -24.32
CA THR A 45 -17.76 13.48 -24.27
C THR A 45 -16.42 12.79 -24.56
N GLU A 46 -15.66 13.27 -25.54
CA GLU A 46 -14.32 12.78 -25.83
C GLU A 46 -13.36 12.99 -24.66
N GLY A 47 -13.39 14.18 -24.04
CA GLY A 47 -12.60 14.47 -22.84
C GLY A 47 -12.94 13.56 -21.65
N ILE A 48 -14.24 13.34 -21.40
CA ILE A 48 -14.73 12.43 -20.35
C ILE A 48 -14.24 11.00 -20.62
N LYS A 49 -14.35 10.52 -21.86
CA LYS A 49 -13.89 9.17 -22.26
C LYS A 49 -12.39 9.02 -22.06
N GLY A 50 -11.60 10.01 -22.48
CA GLY A 50 -10.15 10.02 -22.26
C GLY A 50 -9.79 10.01 -20.77
N TYR A 51 -10.46 10.83 -19.97
CA TYR A 51 -10.23 10.88 -18.53
C TYR A 51 -10.62 9.56 -17.84
N ALA A 52 -11.81 9.03 -18.11
CA ALA A 52 -12.28 7.76 -17.56
C ALA A 52 -11.34 6.60 -17.93
N THR A 53 -10.88 6.54 -19.18
CA THR A 53 -9.89 5.57 -19.64
C THR A 53 -8.58 5.70 -18.85
N ARG A 54 -8.09 6.93 -18.64
CA ARG A 54 -6.89 7.17 -17.84
C ARG A 54 -7.07 6.73 -16.39
N GLN A 55 -8.22 7.02 -15.78
CA GLN A 55 -8.53 6.63 -14.40
C GLN A 55 -8.62 5.11 -14.23
N ALA A 56 -9.22 4.39 -15.21
CA ALA A 56 -9.23 2.93 -15.23
C ALA A 56 -7.82 2.36 -15.31
N GLN A 57 -6.96 2.91 -16.19
CA GLN A 57 -5.59 2.46 -16.32
C GLN A 57 -4.77 2.65 -15.04
N VAL A 58 -4.89 3.81 -14.38
CA VAL A 58 -4.18 4.06 -13.10
C VAL A 58 -4.53 3.00 -12.05
N ARG A 59 -5.81 2.61 -11.94
CA ARG A 59 -6.25 1.57 -10.99
C ARG A 59 -5.73 0.19 -11.36
N ARG A 60 -5.66 -0.14 -12.65
CA ARG A 60 -5.02 -1.38 -13.11
C ARG A 60 -3.53 -1.40 -12.82
N ASP A 61 -2.84 -0.28 -13.01
CA ASP A 61 -1.41 -0.16 -12.72
C ASP A 61 -1.15 -0.35 -11.21
N LEU A 62 -1.98 0.27 -10.35
CA LEU A 62 -1.93 0.07 -8.90
C LEU A 62 -2.23 -1.40 -8.52
N LEU A 63 -3.24 -2.00 -9.12
CA LEU A 63 -3.59 -3.41 -8.89
C LEU A 63 -2.41 -4.33 -9.25
N ALA A 64 -1.79 -4.12 -10.41
CA ALA A 64 -0.64 -4.89 -10.86
C ALA A 64 0.58 -4.67 -9.96
N HIS A 65 0.80 -3.41 -9.53
CA HIS A 65 1.88 -3.06 -8.62
C HIS A 65 1.73 -3.77 -7.26
N PHE A 66 0.57 -3.64 -6.61
CA PHE A 66 0.32 -4.31 -5.33
C PHE A 66 0.31 -5.82 -5.46
N THR A 67 -0.21 -6.36 -6.57
CA THR A 67 -0.15 -7.80 -6.86
C THR A 67 1.29 -8.29 -6.86
N ARG A 68 2.16 -7.64 -7.64
CA ARG A 68 3.58 -7.98 -7.70
C ARG A 68 4.31 -7.75 -6.38
N MET A 69 3.93 -6.74 -5.60
CA MET A 69 4.56 -6.47 -4.30
C MET A 69 4.24 -7.56 -3.29
N TRP A 70 3.00 -8.01 -3.26
CA TRP A 70 2.46 -8.89 -2.24
C TRP A 70 2.59 -10.38 -2.56
N ASP A 71 2.72 -10.74 -3.83
CA ASP A 71 2.98 -12.13 -4.25
C ASP A 71 4.47 -12.52 -4.07
N LYS A 72 5.34 -11.54 -3.77
CA LYS A 72 6.72 -11.81 -3.41
C LYS A 72 6.76 -12.48 -2.03
N PRO A 73 7.39 -13.66 -1.89
CA PRO A 73 7.61 -14.25 -0.57
C PRO A 73 8.44 -13.27 0.27
N LEU A 74 8.02 -13.06 1.52
CA LEU A 74 8.81 -12.29 2.48
C LEU A 74 10.12 -13.04 2.67
N VAL A 75 11.21 -12.49 2.13
CA VAL A 75 12.55 -13.00 2.37
C VAL A 75 12.85 -12.71 3.85
N PRO A 76 13.17 -13.72 4.67
CA PRO A 76 13.63 -13.46 6.02
C PRO A 76 14.83 -12.52 5.94
N VAL A 77 14.78 -11.39 6.64
CA VAL A 77 15.97 -10.59 6.89
C VAL A 77 16.84 -11.46 7.79
N VAL A 78 17.76 -12.19 7.18
CA VAL A 78 18.83 -12.87 7.91
C VAL A 78 19.76 -11.75 8.34
N ASN A 79 19.68 -11.35 9.60
CA ASN A 79 20.74 -10.52 10.17
C ASN A 79 21.96 -11.45 10.26
N ASP A 80 22.89 -11.35 9.31
CA ASP A 80 24.22 -11.98 9.38
C ASP A 80 25.11 -11.30 10.45
N GLU A 81 24.52 -10.99 11.61
CA GLU A 81 25.20 -10.37 12.76
C GLU A 81 25.11 -11.30 13.97
N ASP A 82 25.45 -12.58 13.77
CA ASP A 82 26.11 -13.39 14.79
C ASP A 82 27.60 -13.46 14.48
N SER A 83 28.25 -12.29 14.53
CA SER A 83 29.70 -12.21 14.70
C SER A 83 29.95 -11.16 15.75
N GLY A 84 29.86 -11.60 17.00
CA GLY A 84 30.47 -11.04 18.20
C GLY A 84 30.82 -9.55 18.21
N GLU A 85 30.16 -8.85 19.13
CA GLU A 85 30.62 -7.63 19.80
C GLU A 85 30.35 -6.30 19.07
N ALA A 86 29.17 -5.73 19.32
CA ALA A 86 28.89 -4.31 19.10
C ALA A 86 29.16 -3.52 20.40
N PRO A 87 30.13 -2.59 20.43
CA PRO A 87 30.36 -1.71 21.58
C PRO A 87 29.15 -0.82 21.87
N LEU A 88 28.76 -0.73 23.15
CA LEU A 88 27.63 0.03 23.70
C LEU A 88 27.74 1.58 23.58
N THR A 89 28.31 2.13 22.50
CA THR A 89 28.75 3.55 22.47
C THR A 89 28.18 4.40 21.34
N ALA A 90 26.97 4.12 20.88
CA ALA A 90 26.23 5.03 20.01
C ALA A 90 24.84 5.35 20.59
N LEU A 91 24.82 5.83 21.83
CA LEU A 91 23.71 6.68 22.27
C LEU A 91 23.88 8.01 21.54
N ASP A 92 22.90 8.33 20.70
CA ASP A 92 22.76 9.63 20.05
C ASP A 92 22.73 10.74 21.14
N PRO A 93 23.67 11.69 21.14
CA PRO A 93 23.69 12.80 22.09
C PRO A 93 22.44 13.68 22.05
N SER A 94 21.63 13.56 20.99
CA SER A 94 20.43 14.36 20.80
C SER A 94 19.29 13.97 21.75
N LEU A 95 19.35 12.80 22.40
CA LEU A 95 18.26 12.32 23.27
C LEU A 95 18.29 12.89 24.70
N GLU A 96 19.43 13.42 25.17
CA GLU A 96 19.49 14.08 26.49
C GLU A 96 18.89 15.51 26.48
N MET A 97 18.73 16.11 25.30
CA MET A 97 18.33 17.52 25.18
C MET A 97 16.80 17.75 25.10
N LEU A 98 15.99 16.72 25.38
CA LEU A 98 14.51 16.83 25.40
C LEU A 98 13.89 16.76 26.80
N VAL A 99 14.71 16.71 27.87
CA VAL A 99 14.22 16.58 29.25
C VAL A 99 14.19 17.91 30.02
N GLU A 100 14.67 19.01 29.43
CA GLU A 100 14.64 20.33 30.10
C GLU A 100 13.91 21.37 29.23
N GLU A 101 12.58 21.34 29.19
CA GLU A 101 11.74 22.54 29.05
C GLU A 101 10.36 22.27 29.67
N GLU A 102 10.30 22.24 31.01
CA GLU A 102 9.10 22.64 31.75
C GLU A 102 9.51 23.77 32.72
N ASP A 103 9.16 25.01 32.37
CA ASP A 103 8.99 26.13 33.30
C ASP A 103 7.69 26.87 32.95
#